data_AF-A0A9E2QGM3-F1
#
_entry.id   AF-A0A9E2QGM3-F1
#
_cell.length_a   1.000
_cell.length_b   1.000
_cell.length_c   1.000
_cell.angle_alpha   90.00
_cell.angle_beta   90.00
_cell.angle_gamma   90.00
#
_symmetry.space_group_name_H-M   'P 1'
#
loop_
_entity.id
_entity.type
_entity.pdbx_description
1 polymer ?
#
loop_
_entity_poly.entity_id
_entity_poly.type
_entity_poly.pdbx_seq_one_letter_code
_entity_poly.pdbx_strand_id
1 'polypeptide(L)'
;MPLYGRQKDTGNIIRLIFLIKFRITYFDFNNVKVLLPGMEEKFISIIIPTYNEENFLPKLLRSIRKQTYRNYEVIVADNKSKDKTREIAEKYHARVVEGGQVATGRNNGAKKAKGDILIFFDADVVLSNPHFLKKTIMEFKKKKLDIATCLPKPISDKKIDKVMHDVYNLYSTLIEKFKPFAPGFCIYIKRSIHEKIGGFDPKIKLAEDHDYVQRAAQYGTFGVLKSKKIFVSVRRLEKDGRMKTALKYLFCGLHMMTLGSVKSDIFNYKFGYDDDIKQEPLKKIKK
;
A
#
# COMPACT_ATOMS: atom_id res chain seq x y z
N MET A 1 16.57 15.21 -76.56
CA MET A 1 16.87 13.81 -76.18
C MET A 1 18.26 13.77 -75.57
N PRO A 2 18.55 13.10 -74.43
CA PRO A 2 17.74 12.62 -73.28
C PRO A 2 17.93 13.56 -72.05
N LEU A 3 17.05 13.72 -71.04
CA LEU A 3 16.45 12.82 -70.01
C LEU A 3 17.42 12.24 -68.96
N TYR A 4 17.01 12.39 -67.69
CA TYR A 4 17.52 11.89 -66.38
C TYR A 4 18.23 12.95 -65.50
N GLY A 5 17.86 13.20 -64.24
CA GLY A 5 16.83 12.64 -63.37
C GLY A 5 16.88 13.35 -62.00
N ARG A 6 15.72 13.49 -61.35
CA ARG A 6 15.60 14.00 -59.97
C ARG A 6 16.28 13.03 -58.99
N GLN A 7 17.18 13.53 -58.15
CA GLN A 7 17.35 13.01 -56.80
C GLN A 7 16.90 14.09 -55.81
N LYS A 8 15.85 13.78 -55.05
CA LYS A 8 15.39 14.61 -53.94
C LYS A 8 16.40 14.56 -52.81
N ASP A 9 16.66 15.73 -52.28
CA ASP A 9 17.63 16.10 -51.27
C ASP A 9 17.39 15.38 -49.92
N THR A 10 18.04 14.22 -49.74
CA THR A 10 18.10 13.47 -48.47
C THR A 10 19.26 13.92 -47.57
N GLY A 11 20.07 14.88 -48.02
CA GLY A 11 21.28 15.34 -47.33
C GLY A 11 21.04 16.19 -46.09
N ASN A 12 19.89 16.88 -45.99
CA ASN A 12 19.65 17.85 -44.91
C ASN A 12 19.05 17.25 -43.61
N ILE A 13 18.34 16.12 -43.68
CA ILE A 13 17.79 15.47 -42.46
C ILE A 13 18.88 14.66 -41.74
N ILE A 14 19.80 14.04 -42.47
CA ILE A 14 20.93 13.30 -41.90
C ILE A 14 21.94 14.27 -41.25
N ARG A 15 22.14 15.47 -41.81
CA ARG A 15 22.95 16.53 -41.19
C ARG A 15 22.37 17.07 -39.89
N LEU A 16 21.04 17.16 -39.76
CA LEU A 16 20.39 17.57 -38.51
C LEU A 16 20.49 16.49 -37.41
N ILE A 17 20.46 15.21 -37.80
CA ILE A 17 20.70 14.09 -36.89
C ILE A 17 22.19 13.98 -36.48
N PHE A 18 23.11 14.40 -37.35
CA PHE A 18 24.55 14.44 -37.06
C PHE A 18 25.01 15.67 -36.28
N LEU A 19 24.29 16.79 -36.32
CA LEU A 19 24.57 17.96 -35.48
C LEU A 19 24.04 17.84 -34.05
N ILE A 20 23.11 16.90 -33.80
CA ILE A 20 22.58 16.58 -32.44
C ILE A 20 23.33 15.39 -31.81
N LYS A 21 24.21 14.71 -32.55
CA LYS A 21 25.09 13.65 -32.04
C LYS A 21 26.54 14.14 -32.03
N PHE A 22 27.18 14.01 -30.87
CA PHE A 22 28.63 14.15 -30.69
C PHE A 22 29.21 15.57 -30.64
N ARG A 23 28.84 16.29 -29.57
CA ARG A 23 29.87 16.88 -28.69
C ARG A 23 29.80 16.23 -27.32
N ILE A 24 29.87 14.89 -27.34
CA ILE A 24 30.28 14.09 -26.18
C ILE A 24 31.80 14.05 -26.27
N THR A 25 32.44 15.07 -25.71
CA THR A 25 33.79 14.90 -25.18
C THR A 25 33.65 13.87 -24.06
N TYR A 26 34.46 12.80 -24.10
CA TYR A 26 34.50 11.73 -23.09
C TYR A 26 34.27 12.29 -21.68
N PHE A 27 33.08 12.05 -21.12
CA PHE A 27 32.72 12.46 -19.77
C PHE A 27 32.61 11.18 -18.94
N ASP A 28 33.38 11.11 -17.87
CA ASP A 28 33.49 9.95 -16.99
C ASP A 28 32.11 9.61 -16.39
N PHE A 29 31.54 8.47 -16.82
CA PHE A 29 30.22 7.99 -16.44
C PHE A 29 30.16 7.44 -15.01
N ASN A 30 31.27 7.40 -14.28
CA ASN A 30 31.29 6.73 -12.97
C ASN A 30 30.68 7.55 -11.83
N ASN A 31 30.42 8.86 -12.01
CA ASN A 31 29.95 9.72 -10.90
C ASN A 31 28.81 10.71 -11.23
N VAL A 32 28.17 10.65 -12.40
CA VAL A 32 27.03 11.53 -12.72
C VAL A 32 25.73 10.74 -12.74
N LYS A 33 24.93 10.88 -11.67
CA LYS A 33 23.51 10.46 -11.67
C LYS A 33 22.74 11.37 -12.63
N VAL A 34 22.45 10.87 -13.84
CA VAL A 34 21.49 11.52 -14.74
C VAL A 34 20.09 11.38 -14.14
N LEU A 35 19.65 12.39 -13.39
CA LEU A 35 18.26 12.50 -12.95
C LEU A 35 17.41 12.95 -14.15
N LEU A 36 16.79 12.00 -14.83
CA LEU A 36 15.77 12.33 -15.83
C LEU A 36 14.65 13.14 -15.14
N PRO A 37 14.18 14.25 -15.72
CA PRO A 37 13.12 15.07 -15.14
C PRO A 37 11.87 14.21 -14.90
N GLY A 38 11.38 14.19 -13.66
CA GLY A 38 10.30 13.31 -13.19
C GLY A 38 10.76 12.14 -12.30
N MET A 39 12.07 11.97 -12.07
CA MET A 39 12.65 10.91 -11.21
C MET A 39 12.88 11.29 -9.75
N GLU A 40 12.30 12.37 -9.23
CA GLU A 40 12.30 12.54 -7.77
C GLU A 40 11.42 11.46 -7.11
N GLU A 41 12.07 10.57 -6.36
CA GLU A 41 11.38 9.69 -5.44
C GLU A 41 10.62 10.58 -4.43
N LYS A 42 9.29 10.46 -4.40
CA LYS A 42 8.47 11.26 -3.48
C LYS A 42 8.74 10.81 -2.04
N PHE A 43 8.89 11.73 -1.10
CA PHE A 43 8.97 11.30 0.29
C PHE A 43 7.64 10.68 0.71
N ILE A 44 7.65 9.45 1.22
CA ILE A 44 6.45 8.73 1.67
C ILE A 44 6.52 8.46 3.17
N SER A 45 5.36 8.41 3.82
CA SER A 45 5.27 7.99 5.22
C SER A 45 4.49 6.69 5.31
N ILE A 46 5.15 5.65 5.80
CA ILE A 46 4.53 4.36 6.06
C ILE A 46 4.02 4.37 7.50
N ILE A 47 2.72 4.17 7.68
CA ILE A 47 2.03 4.27 8.98
C ILE A 47 1.47 2.89 9.33
N ILE A 48 1.83 2.38 10.50
CA ILE A 48 1.51 1.02 10.94
C ILE A 48 0.85 1.11 12.33
N PRO A 49 -0.47 0.94 12.45
CA PRO A 49 -1.11 0.80 13.76
C PRO A 49 -0.76 -0.56 14.38
N THR A 50 -0.45 -0.59 15.67
CA THR A 50 -0.05 -1.82 16.38
C THR A 50 -0.73 -1.98 17.73
N TYR A 51 -1.02 -3.24 18.09
CA TYR A 51 -1.40 -3.67 19.43
C TYR A 51 -1.02 -5.15 19.61
N ASN A 52 0.00 -5.42 20.42
CA ASN A 52 0.56 -6.76 20.66
C ASN A 52 0.92 -7.54 19.38
N GLU A 53 1.83 -6.97 18.58
CA GLU A 53 2.23 -7.46 17.25
C GLU A 53 3.69 -7.95 17.17
N GLU A 54 4.31 -8.36 18.28
CA GLU A 54 5.74 -8.76 18.31
C GLU A 54 6.09 -9.90 17.33
N ASN A 55 5.13 -10.75 16.99
CA ASN A 55 5.30 -11.90 16.10
C ASN A 55 5.23 -11.54 14.60
N PHE A 56 4.60 -10.42 14.28
CA PHE A 56 4.25 -10.02 12.91
C PHE A 56 5.03 -8.78 12.46
N LEU A 57 5.10 -7.76 13.31
CA LEU A 57 5.76 -6.48 13.02
C LEU A 57 7.22 -6.64 12.53
N PRO A 58 8.08 -7.51 13.09
CA PRO A 58 9.44 -7.70 12.59
C PRO A 58 9.51 -8.11 11.11
N LYS A 59 8.50 -8.86 10.63
CA LYS A 59 8.47 -9.36 9.24
C LYS A 59 8.15 -8.22 8.28
N LEU A 60 7.16 -7.38 8.63
CA LEU A 60 6.86 -6.17 7.89
C LEU A 60 8.06 -5.23 7.85
N LEU A 61 8.61 -4.84 9.01
CA LEU A 61 9.73 -3.88 9.10
C LEU A 61 10.98 -4.38 8.35
N ARG A 62 11.30 -5.67 8.46
CA ARG A 62 12.39 -6.29 7.68
C ARG A 62 12.13 -6.25 6.18
N SER A 63 10.89 -6.43 5.75
CA SER A 63 10.51 -6.36 4.32
C SER A 63 10.55 -4.93 3.77
N ILE A 64 10.19 -3.93 4.57
CA ILE A 64 10.33 -2.50 4.26
C ILE A 64 11.82 -2.13 4.12
N ARG A 65 12.66 -2.54 5.07
CA ARG A 65 14.11 -2.25 5.03
C ARG A 65 14.81 -2.83 3.79
N LYS A 66 14.29 -3.94 3.25
CA LYS A 66 14.79 -4.59 2.02
C LYS A 66 14.35 -3.92 0.73
N GLN A 67 13.51 -2.89 0.78
CA GLN A 67 13.02 -2.20 -0.41
C GLN A 67 14.14 -1.38 -1.08
N THR A 68 14.08 -1.32 -2.41
CA THR A 68 14.98 -0.51 -3.25
C THR A 68 14.60 0.97 -3.27
N TYR A 69 13.33 1.27 -2.98
CA TYR A 69 12.87 2.64 -2.71
C TYR A 69 13.44 3.08 -1.37
N ARG A 70 14.11 4.23 -1.29
CA ARG A 70 14.79 4.67 -0.05
C ARG A 70 14.24 5.96 0.55
N ASN A 71 13.41 6.70 -0.19
CA ASN A 71 12.90 7.99 0.27
C ASN A 71 11.62 7.85 1.12
N TYR A 72 11.72 7.29 2.33
CA TYR A 72 10.58 7.06 3.22
C TYR A 72 10.91 7.22 4.71
N GLU A 73 9.88 7.41 5.52
CA GLU A 73 9.91 7.16 6.97
C GLU A 73 8.90 6.06 7.35
N VAL A 74 9.12 5.45 8.51
CA VAL A 74 8.20 4.47 9.11
C VAL A 74 7.74 4.99 10.46
N ILE A 75 6.42 5.04 10.65
CA ILE A 75 5.75 5.49 11.87
C ILE A 75 4.92 4.33 12.40
N VAL A 76 5.21 3.90 13.62
CA VAL A 76 4.45 2.87 14.33
C VAL A 76 3.58 3.57 15.37
N ALA A 77 2.26 3.48 15.21
CA ALA A 77 1.29 4.07 16.12
C ALA A 77 0.78 2.99 17.09
N ASP A 78 1.38 2.94 18.27
CA ASP A 78 1.22 1.82 19.19
C ASP A 78 0.13 2.05 20.25
N ASN A 79 -0.79 1.10 20.38
CA ASN A 79 -1.90 1.14 21.32
C ASN A 79 -1.54 0.57 22.69
N LYS A 80 -0.43 1.04 23.29
CA LYS A 80 0.04 0.59 24.61
C LYS A 80 0.23 -0.95 24.65
N SER A 81 0.93 -1.49 23.65
CA SER A 81 1.27 -2.91 23.61
C SER A 81 2.02 -3.32 24.88
N LYS A 82 1.72 -4.53 25.39
CA LYS A 82 2.35 -5.10 26.58
C LYS A 82 3.52 -6.03 26.25
N ASP A 83 3.62 -6.44 24.98
CA ASP A 83 4.66 -7.29 24.44
C ASP A 83 5.86 -6.46 23.92
N LYS A 84 6.78 -7.09 23.18
CA LYS A 84 7.97 -6.41 22.65
C LYS A 84 7.73 -5.52 21.44
N THR A 85 6.47 -5.25 21.05
CA THR A 85 6.12 -4.50 19.83
C THR A 85 6.85 -3.15 19.74
N ARG A 86 6.86 -2.37 20.82
CA ARG A 86 7.51 -1.04 20.85
C ARG A 86 9.03 -1.13 20.72
N GLU A 87 9.66 -2.01 21.50
CA GLU A 87 11.11 -2.28 21.46
C GLU A 87 11.54 -2.70 20.04
N ILE A 88 10.76 -3.58 19.42
CA ILE A 88 10.97 -4.03 18.04
C ILE A 88 10.89 -2.85 17.07
N ALA A 89 9.87 -2.01 17.16
CA ALA A 89 9.71 -0.85 16.28
C ALA A 89 10.93 0.09 16.34
N GLU A 90 11.37 0.43 17.56
CA GLU A 90 12.53 1.29 17.81
C GLU A 90 13.82 0.68 17.29
N LYS A 91 14.03 -0.63 17.46
CA LYS A 91 15.19 -1.37 16.93
C LYS A 91 15.30 -1.32 15.40
N TYR A 92 14.19 -1.14 14.70
CA TYR A 92 14.17 -0.96 13.25
C TYR A 92 14.16 0.51 12.83
N HIS A 93 14.43 1.43 13.76
CA HIS A 93 14.43 2.89 13.56
C HIS A 93 13.08 3.45 13.08
N ALA A 94 11.98 2.78 13.42
CA ALA A 94 10.66 3.36 13.23
C ALA A 94 10.39 4.40 14.32
N ARG A 95 9.72 5.50 13.96
CA ARG A 95 9.23 6.47 14.94
C ARG A 95 8.00 5.91 15.62
N VAL A 96 8.09 5.62 16.92
CA VAL A 96 6.94 5.19 17.72
C VAL A 96 6.15 6.43 18.19
N VAL A 97 4.85 6.40 18.00
CA VAL A 97 3.92 7.47 18.42
C VAL A 97 2.74 6.87 19.17
N GLU A 98 2.00 7.72 19.89
CA GLU A 98 0.79 7.29 20.58
C GLU A 98 -0.27 6.80 19.57
N GLY A 99 -0.70 5.55 19.74
CA GLY A 99 -1.73 4.92 18.93
C GLY A 99 -3.13 5.08 19.52
N GLY A 100 -3.86 3.96 19.54
CA GLY A 100 -5.27 3.85 19.91
C GLY A 100 -5.90 2.68 19.18
N GLN A 101 -7.24 2.62 19.15
CA GLN A 101 -7.93 1.75 18.20
C GLN A 101 -7.49 2.06 16.76
N VAL A 102 -7.67 1.11 15.83
CA VAL A 102 -7.11 1.14 14.45
C VAL A 102 -7.19 2.54 13.79
N ALA A 103 -8.38 3.12 13.69
CA ALA A 103 -8.60 4.44 13.10
C ALA A 103 -7.82 5.57 13.81
N THR A 104 -7.85 5.59 15.15
CA THR A 104 -7.10 6.55 15.97
C THR A 104 -5.60 6.40 15.76
N GLY A 105 -5.09 5.16 15.76
CA GLY A 105 -3.68 4.87 15.49
C GLY A 105 -3.24 5.37 14.11
N ARG A 106 -4.02 5.07 13.06
CA ARG A 106 -3.75 5.57 11.70
C ARG A 106 -3.72 7.09 11.64
N ASN A 107 -4.69 7.78 12.25
CA ASN A 107 -4.75 9.23 12.28
C ASN A 107 -3.59 9.86 13.05
N ASN A 108 -3.24 9.32 14.23
CA ASN A 108 -2.14 9.83 15.04
C ASN A 108 -0.79 9.64 14.33
N GLY A 109 -0.60 8.50 13.64
CA GLY A 109 0.55 8.29 12.77
C GLY A 109 0.59 9.32 11.63
N ALA A 110 -0.54 9.53 10.94
CA ALA A 110 -0.64 10.50 9.84
C ALA A 110 -0.34 11.94 10.27
N LYS A 111 -0.76 12.36 11.47
CA LYS A 111 -0.43 13.68 12.04
C LYS A 111 1.08 13.90 12.24
N LYS A 112 1.86 12.83 12.40
CA LYS A 112 3.32 12.90 12.61
C LYS A 112 4.12 12.62 11.33
N ALA A 113 3.44 12.24 10.25
CA ALA A 113 4.01 11.98 8.94
C ALA A 113 4.47 13.28 8.27
N LYS A 114 5.52 13.20 7.44
CA LYS A 114 6.05 14.28 6.61
C LYS A 114 5.95 14.02 5.09
N GLY A 115 5.64 12.78 4.67
CA GLY A 115 5.55 12.40 3.27
C GLY A 115 4.32 12.93 2.54
N ASP A 116 4.46 13.19 1.24
CA ASP A 116 3.37 13.62 0.36
C ASP A 116 2.34 12.50 0.13
N ILE A 117 2.80 11.25 0.22
CA ILE A 117 1.98 10.04 0.13
C ILE A 117 2.04 9.33 1.47
N LEU A 118 0.87 9.07 2.03
CA LEU A 118 0.69 8.25 3.22
C LEU A 118 0.37 6.83 2.77
N ILE A 119 1.03 5.84 3.37
CA ILE A 119 0.78 4.43 3.12
C ILE A 119 0.46 3.77 4.45
N PHE A 120 -0.78 3.31 4.59
CA PHE A 120 -1.21 2.54 5.76
C PHE A 120 -1.03 1.06 5.47
N PHE A 121 -0.29 0.38 6.35
CA PHE A 121 -0.15 -1.08 6.35
C PHE A 121 -0.59 -1.63 7.71
N ASP A 122 -1.29 -2.75 7.70
CA ASP A 122 -1.47 -3.54 8.93
C ASP A 122 -0.14 -4.23 9.30
N ALA A 123 0.07 -4.51 10.58
CA ALA A 123 1.34 -5.04 11.10
C ALA A 123 1.70 -6.45 10.58
N ASP A 124 0.73 -7.18 10.03
CA ASP A 124 0.85 -8.58 9.59
C ASP A 124 0.94 -8.78 8.07
N VAL A 125 1.28 -7.71 7.35
CA VAL A 125 1.58 -7.77 5.91
C VAL A 125 3.08 -7.93 5.64
N VAL A 126 3.43 -8.40 4.44
CA VAL A 126 4.83 -8.56 4.01
C VAL A 126 5.04 -8.07 2.58
N LEU A 127 6.06 -7.23 2.40
CA LEU A 127 6.52 -6.76 1.09
C LEU A 127 7.57 -7.72 0.53
N SER A 128 7.14 -8.88 0.02
CA SER A 128 8.04 -9.98 -0.35
C SER A 128 9.03 -9.64 -1.49
N ASN A 129 8.69 -8.69 -2.35
CA ASN A 129 9.54 -8.26 -3.45
C ASN A 129 10.34 -6.99 -3.06
N PRO A 130 11.67 -6.94 -3.25
CA PRO A 130 12.49 -5.74 -2.97
C PRO A 130 12.13 -4.50 -3.80
N HIS A 131 11.37 -4.66 -4.88
CA HIS A 131 10.92 -3.58 -5.74
C HIS A 131 9.44 -3.24 -5.51
N PHE A 132 8.82 -3.72 -4.43
CA PHE A 132 7.40 -3.51 -4.15
C PHE A 132 7.05 -2.02 -4.09
N LEU A 133 7.69 -1.25 -3.20
CA LEU A 133 7.39 0.18 -3.04
C LEU A 133 7.69 0.95 -4.32
N LYS A 134 8.86 0.71 -4.95
CA LYS A 134 9.25 1.38 -6.19
C LYS A 134 8.22 1.17 -7.30
N LYS A 135 7.81 -0.07 -7.56
CA LYS A 135 6.87 -0.38 -8.65
C LYS A 135 5.45 0.12 -8.37
N THR A 136 4.97 0.00 -7.14
CA THR A 136 3.64 0.46 -6.75
C THR A 136 3.52 1.99 -6.77
N ILE A 137 4.54 2.72 -6.30
CA ILE A 137 4.59 4.18 -6.37
C ILE A 137 4.69 4.67 -7.83
N MET A 138 5.50 4.01 -8.66
CA MET A 138 5.56 4.32 -10.10
C MET A 138 4.20 4.11 -10.78
N GLU A 139 3.51 3.02 -10.48
CA GLU A 139 2.17 2.75 -11.00
C GLU A 139 1.15 3.78 -10.51
N PHE A 140 1.18 4.12 -9.21
CA PHE A 140 0.33 5.15 -8.60
C PHE A 140 0.47 6.50 -9.31
N LYS A 141 1.72 6.93 -9.55
CA LYS A 141 2.03 8.15 -10.31
C LYS A 141 1.57 8.04 -11.77
N LYS A 142 1.91 6.95 -12.47
CA LYS A 142 1.58 6.74 -13.90
C LYS A 142 0.07 6.78 -14.14
N LYS A 143 -0.70 6.18 -13.24
CA LYS A 143 -2.17 6.17 -13.29
C LYS A 143 -2.82 7.46 -12.77
N LYS A 144 -2.02 8.45 -12.32
CA LYS A 144 -2.48 9.71 -11.71
C LYS A 144 -3.48 9.48 -10.57
N LEU A 145 -3.22 8.47 -9.73
CA LEU A 145 -4.09 8.15 -8.61
C LEU A 145 -3.89 9.11 -7.44
N ASP A 146 -4.94 9.26 -6.65
CA ASP A 146 -4.93 9.98 -5.38
C ASP A 146 -5.12 9.02 -4.21
N ILE A 147 -5.83 7.91 -4.43
CA ILE A 147 -6.04 6.82 -3.47
C ILE A 147 -5.77 5.49 -4.18
N ALA A 148 -5.16 4.53 -3.49
CA ALA A 148 -5.00 3.20 -4.05
C ALA A 148 -4.91 2.09 -3.01
N THR A 149 -5.05 0.85 -3.48
CA THR A 149 -4.73 -0.36 -2.72
C THR A 149 -3.94 -1.33 -3.57
N CYS A 150 -3.46 -2.43 -2.99
CA CYS A 150 -2.80 -3.51 -3.70
C CYS A 150 -3.63 -4.78 -3.66
N LEU A 151 -3.48 -5.62 -4.69
CA LEU A 151 -4.05 -6.96 -4.67
C LEU A 151 -3.39 -7.81 -3.57
N PRO A 152 -4.14 -8.42 -2.63
CA PRO A 152 -3.57 -9.29 -1.63
C PRO A 152 -3.17 -10.66 -2.20
N LYS A 153 -2.18 -11.27 -1.56
CA LYS A 153 -1.78 -12.67 -1.73
C LYS A 153 -1.68 -13.31 -0.33
N PRO A 154 -2.39 -14.41 -0.05
CA PRO A 154 -2.38 -14.99 1.28
C PRO A 154 -1.02 -15.60 1.60
N ILE A 155 -0.56 -15.41 2.83
CA ILE A 155 0.55 -16.17 3.41
C ILE A 155 -0.02 -17.48 3.93
N SER A 156 -0.34 -18.40 3.00
CA SER A 156 -0.89 -19.72 3.29
C SER A 156 -0.61 -20.70 2.17
N ASP A 157 -0.37 -21.96 2.53
CA ASP A 157 -0.23 -23.04 1.56
C ASP A 157 -1.58 -23.64 1.14
N LYS A 158 -2.64 -23.42 1.93
CA LYS A 158 -3.98 -23.99 1.72
C LYS A 158 -4.60 -23.45 0.43
N LYS A 159 -5.13 -24.35 -0.40
CA LYS A 159 -5.78 -24.00 -1.68
C LYS A 159 -6.98 -23.08 -1.48
N ILE A 160 -7.78 -23.32 -0.44
CA ILE A 160 -8.97 -22.50 -0.13
C ILE A 160 -8.61 -21.03 0.09
N ASP A 161 -7.52 -20.73 0.81
CA ASP A 161 -7.10 -19.36 1.06
C ASP A 161 -6.70 -18.67 -0.25
N LYS A 162 -5.98 -19.38 -1.13
CA LYS A 162 -5.59 -18.87 -2.45
C LYS A 162 -6.81 -18.56 -3.31
N VAL A 163 -7.76 -19.49 -3.40
CA VAL A 163 -9.01 -19.32 -4.17
C VAL A 163 -9.83 -18.14 -3.63
N MET A 164 -10.03 -18.02 -2.32
CA MET A 164 -10.77 -16.90 -1.72
C MET A 164 -10.14 -15.55 -2.09
N HIS A 165 -8.81 -15.45 -2.07
CA HIS A 165 -8.11 -14.21 -2.42
C HIS A 165 -8.10 -13.94 -3.93
N ASP A 166 -8.09 -14.98 -4.79
CA ASP A 166 -8.19 -14.79 -6.23
C ASP A 166 -9.61 -14.35 -6.65
N VAL A 167 -10.65 -14.89 -6.01
CA VAL A 167 -12.04 -14.40 -6.18
C VAL A 167 -12.15 -12.95 -5.72
N TYR A 168 -11.59 -12.62 -4.55
CA TYR A 168 -11.51 -11.24 -4.07
C TYR A 168 -10.79 -10.33 -5.07
N ASN A 169 -9.63 -10.75 -5.60
CA ASN A 169 -8.82 -9.97 -6.54
C ASN A 169 -9.57 -9.71 -7.86
N LEU A 170 -10.32 -10.70 -8.36
CA LEU A 170 -11.16 -10.56 -9.53
C LEU A 170 -12.28 -9.55 -9.25
N TYR A 171 -13.03 -9.76 -8.17
CA TYR A 171 -14.10 -8.86 -7.75
C TYR A 171 -13.59 -7.42 -7.60
N SER A 172 -12.52 -7.21 -6.83
CA SER A 172 -11.95 -5.88 -6.57
C SER A 172 -11.54 -5.17 -7.86
N THR A 173 -11.03 -5.92 -8.83
CA THR A 173 -10.61 -5.36 -10.13
C THR A 173 -11.80 -4.99 -11.01
N LEU A 174 -12.89 -5.77 -10.98
CA LEU A 174 -14.09 -5.51 -11.77
C LEU A 174 -14.84 -4.27 -11.26
N ILE A 175 -14.89 -4.07 -9.95
CA ILE A 175 -15.69 -3.00 -9.34
C ILE A 175 -14.91 -1.74 -9.00
N GLU A 176 -13.58 -1.69 -9.20
CA GLU A 176 -12.71 -0.59 -8.74
C GLU A 176 -13.19 0.81 -9.17
N LYS A 177 -13.78 0.92 -10.37
CA LYS A 177 -14.30 2.18 -10.91
C LYS A 177 -15.67 2.59 -10.37
N PHE A 178 -16.50 1.61 -9.99
CA PHE A 178 -17.88 1.83 -9.58
C PHE A 178 -18.01 1.97 -8.07
N LYS A 179 -17.19 1.23 -7.32
CA LYS A 179 -17.23 1.22 -5.87
C LYS A 179 -15.81 1.14 -5.32
N PRO A 180 -15.16 2.30 -5.15
CA PRO A 180 -13.86 2.40 -4.48
C PRO A 180 -13.91 1.75 -3.11
N PHE A 181 -13.05 0.77 -2.88
CA PHE A 181 -12.87 0.16 -1.57
C PHE A 181 -11.43 -0.35 -1.44
N ALA A 182 -10.84 -0.17 -0.27
CA ALA A 182 -9.54 -0.72 0.06
C ALA A 182 -9.61 -1.28 1.48
N PRO A 183 -9.24 -2.56 1.69
CA PRO A 183 -9.13 -3.07 3.05
C PRO A 183 -7.88 -2.51 3.75
N GLY A 184 -7.94 -2.50 5.07
CA GLY A 184 -6.97 -1.89 5.97
C GLY A 184 -5.52 -2.37 5.80
N PHE A 185 -5.32 -3.56 5.23
CA PHE A 185 -3.99 -4.13 5.03
C PHE A 185 -3.08 -3.27 4.15
N CYS A 186 -3.64 -2.45 3.24
CA CYS A 186 -2.87 -1.61 2.32
C CYS A 186 -3.72 -0.47 1.75
N ILE A 187 -3.42 0.76 2.17
CA ILE A 187 -4.05 1.97 1.63
C ILE A 187 -2.98 3.01 1.33
N TYR A 188 -2.91 3.43 0.07
CA TYR A 188 -2.14 4.59 -0.39
C TYR A 188 -3.07 5.78 -0.49
N ILE A 189 -2.63 6.95 -0.05
CA ILE A 189 -3.37 8.18 -0.24
C ILE A 189 -2.43 9.39 -0.34
N LYS A 190 -2.77 10.38 -1.16
CA LYS A 190 -2.12 11.69 -1.06
C LYS A 190 -2.48 12.36 0.25
N ARG A 191 -1.49 12.95 0.93
CA ARG A 191 -1.69 13.72 2.16
C ARG A 191 -2.81 14.74 2.04
N SER A 192 -2.85 15.48 0.93
CA SER A 192 -3.86 16.50 0.69
C SER A 192 -5.29 15.95 0.71
N ILE A 193 -5.51 14.73 0.22
CA ILE A 193 -6.83 14.08 0.31
C ILE A 193 -7.11 13.62 1.74
N HIS A 194 -6.13 13.01 2.42
CA HIS A 194 -6.28 12.60 3.82
C HIS A 194 -6.69 13.77 4.73
N GLU A 195 -6.01 14.91 4.58
CA GLU A 195 -6.28 16.15 5.32
C GLU A 195 -7.66 16.71 4.95
N LYS A 196 -8.01 16.74 3.66
CA LYS A 196 -9.30 17.23 3.18
C LYS A 196 -10.50 16.46 3.75
N ILE A 197 -10.37 15.16 3.94
CA ILE A 197 -11.45 14.33 4.52
C ILE A 197 -11.39 14.21 6.05
N GLY A 198 -10.42 14.84 6.70
CA GLY A 198 -10.23 14.78 8.16
C GLY A 198 -9.77 13.42 8.70
N GLY A 199 -9.17 12.56 7.86
CA GLY A 199 -8.69 11.24 8.24
C GLY A 199 -9.78 10.16 8.39
N PHE A 200 -9.45 9.09 9.11
CA PHE A 200 -10.37 7.99 9.47
C PHE A 200 -11.36 8.46 10.55
N ASP A 201 -12.62 8.02 10.52
CA ASP A 201 -13.58 8.32 11.59
C ASP A 201 -13.40 7.32 12.76
N PRO A 202 -12.93 7.74 13.96
CA PRO A 202 -12.73 6.83 15.09
C PRO A 202 -14.03 6.27 15.69
N LYS A 203 -15.18 6.81 15.31
CA LYS A 203 -16.50 6.33 15.77
C LYS A 203 -16.95 5.07 15.03
N ILE A 204 -16.34 4.75 13.88
CA ILE A 204 -16.65 3.55 13.11
C ILE A 204 -15.95 2.35 13.74
N LYS A 205 -16.72 1.30 14.04
CA LYS A 205 -16.25 0.12 14.78
C LYS A 205 -15.81 -1.02 13.86
N LEU A 206 -16.35 -1.06 12.64
CA LEU A 206 -16.00 -2.05 11.63
C LEU A 206 -16.01 -1.41 10.23
N ALA A 207 -15.05 -1.80 9.39
CA ALA A 207 -14.91 -1.31 8.02
C ALA A 207 -14.69 0.21 7.95
N GLU A 208 -13.90 0.73 8.90
CA GLU A 208 -13.44 2.12 8.92
C GLU A 208 -12.61 2.48 7.68
N ASP A 209 -11.95 1.48 7.10
CA ASP A 209 -11.20 1.55 5.85
C ASP A 209 -12.09 1.80 4.63
N HIS A 210 -13.23 1.12 4.54
CA HIS A 210 -14.21 1.28 3.48
C HIS A 210 -14.84 2.68 3.51
N ASP A 211 -15.28 3.14 4.68
CA ASP A 211 -15.79 4.51 4.86
C ASP A 211 -14.74 5.55 4.44
N TYR A 212 -13.51 5.37 4.93
CA TYR A 212 -12.39 6.25 4.65
C TYR A 212 -12.11 6.37 3.14
N VAL A 213 -12.06 5.24 2.42
CA VAL A 213 -11.80 5.21 0.98
C VAL A 213 -12.95 5.81 0.18
N GLN A 214 -14.19 5.56 0.59
CA GLN A 214 -15.36 6.14 -0.09
C GLN A 214 -15.40 7.66 0.05
N ARG A 215 -15.17 8.20 1.24
CA ARG A 215 -15.06 9.66 1.44
C ARG A 215 -13.89 10.24 0.65
N ALA A 216 -12.74 9.58 0.66
CA ALA A 216 -11.58 10.02 -0.11
C ALA A 216 -11.86 10.06 -1.62
N ALA A 217 -12.55 9.04 -2.15
CA ALA A 217 -12.84 8.91 -3.57
C ALA A 217 -13.83 9.97 -4.11
N GLN A 218 -14.56 10.67 -3.23
CA GLN A 218 -15.34 11.85 -3.61
C GLN A 218 -14.45 13.03 -4.05
N TYR A 219 -13.18 13.03 -3.66
CA TYR A 219 -12.23 14.13 -3.89
C TYR A 219 -10.99 13.72 -4.67
N GLY A 220 -10.86 12.45 -5.06
CA GLY A 220 -9.66 11.94 -5.70
C GLY A 220 -9.88 10.65 -6.47
N THR A 221 -8.95 10.35 -7.37
CA THR A 221 -9.03 9.16 -8.22
C THR A 221 -8.56 7.92 -7.46
N PHE A 222 -9.44 6.94 -7.31
CA PHE A 222 -9.11 5.63 -6.75
C PHE A 222 -8.61 4.66 -7.82
N GLY A 223 -7.74 3.71 -7.45
CA GLY A 223 -7.45 2.56 -8.29
C GLY A 223 -6.71 1.42 -7.57
N VAL A 224 -6.73 0.23 -8.16
CA VAL A 224 -5.99 -0.93 -7.66
C VAL A 224 -4.62 -1.02 -8.35
N LEU A 225 -3.56 -1.10 -7.56
CA LEU A 225 -2.18 -1.31 -8.00
C LEU A 225 -1.95 -2.80 -8.28
N LYS A 226 -1.62 -3.11 -9.54
CA LYS A 226 -1.51 -4.47 -10.08
C LYS A 226 -0.07 -4.89 -10.33
N SER A 227 0.89 -3.95 -10.26
CA SER A 227 2.31 -4.20 -10.50
C SER A 227 2.94 -5.17 -9.49
N LYS A 228 2.46 -5.18 -8.23
CA LYS A 228 2.87 -6.11 -7.19
C LYS A 228 1.72 -6.43 -6.24
N LYS A 229 1.60 -7.72 -5.87
CA LYS A 229 0.69 -8.18 -4.82
C LYS A 229 1.35 -8.01 -3.44
N ILE A 230 0.56 -7.64 -2.44
CA ILE A 230 1.00 -7.55 -1.04
C ILE A 230 0.67 -8.86 -0.32
N PHE A 231 1.60 -9.38 0.48
CA PHE A 231 1.37 -10.64 1.17
C PHE A 231 0.65 -10.37 2.49
N VAL A 232 -0.47 -11.02 2.75
CA VAL A 232 -1.34 -10.78 3.91
C VAL A 232 -1.48 -12.04 4.76
N SER A 233 -1.52 -11.86 6.07
CA SER A 233 -1.76 -12.95 7.01
C SER A 233 -3.17 -13.53 6.86
N VAL A 234 -3.31 -14.85 6.99
CA VAL A 234 -4.62 -15.52 7.08
C VAL A 234 -5.02 -15.81 8.53
N ARG A 235 -4.29 -15.29 9.53
CA ARG A 235 -4.52 -15.57 10.96
C ARG A 235 -5.96 -15.32 11.40
N ARG A 236 -6.62 -14.28 10.85
CA ARG A 236 -8.03 -13.98 11.13
C ARG A 236 -8.95 -15.07 10.60
N LEU A 237 -8.73 -15.50 9.36
CA LEU A 237 -9.50 -16.57 8.72
C LEU A 237 -9.35 -17.91 9.46
N GLU A 238 -8.18 -18.15 10.06
CA GLU A 238 -7.93 -19.35 10.85
C GLU A 238 -8.60 -19.30 12.22
N LYS A 239 -8.49 -18.17 12.93
CA LYS A 239 -9.08 -18.01 14.27
C LYS A 239 -10.61 -17.89 14.25
N ASP A 240 -11.16 -17.05 13.37
CA ASP A 240 -12.61 -16.78 13.34
C ASP A 240 -13.37 -17.79 12.47
N GLY A 241 -12.66 -18.61 11.70
CA GLY A 241 -13.21 -19.53 10.72
C GLY A 241 -13.47 -18.85 9.38
N ARG A 242 -13.02 -19.49 8.29
CA ARG A 242 -13.07 -18.96 6.91
C ARG A 242 -14.48 -18.60 6.47
N MET A 243 -15.44 -19.52 6.64
CA MET A 243 -16.83 -19.31 6.25
C MET A 243 -17.50 -18.22 7.08
N LYS A 244 -17.32 -18.24 8.40
CA LYS A 244 -17.85 -17.21 9.29
C LYS A 244 -17.29 -15.83 8.95
N THR A 245 -15.99 -15.75 8.67
CA THR A 245 -15.33 -14.50 8.27
C THR A 245 -15.81 -14.01 6.90
N ALA A 246 -15.94 -14.91 5.92
CA ALA A 246 -16.46 -14.57 4.59
C ALA A 246 -17.90 -14.04 4.66
N LEU A 247 -18.77 -14.73 5.40
CA LEU A 247 -20.15 -14.28 5.64
C LEU A 247 -20.18 -12.95 6.40
N LYS A 248 -19.37 -12.80 7.45
CA LYS A 248 -19.25 -11.54 8.21
C LYS A 248 -18.92 -10.35 7.29
N TYR A 249 -17.92 -10.50 6.42
CA TYR A 249 -17.54 -9.43 5.49
C TYR A 249 -18.56 -9.22 4.37
N LEU A 250 -19.24 -10.27 3.90
CA LEU A 250 -20.35 -10.15 2.96
C LEU A 250 -21.50 -9.33 3.57
N PHE A 251 -21.96 -9.70 4.78
CA PHE A 251 -23.02 -8.99 5.48
C PHE A 251 -22.61 -7.56 5.87
N CYS A 252 -21.36 -7.34 6.27
CA CYS A 252 -20.83 -6.00 6.48
C CYS A 252 -20.89 -5.18 5.18
N GLY A 253 -20.47 -5.76 4.05
CA GLY A 253 -20.53 -5.11 2.74
C GLY A 253 -21.95 -4.76 2.31
N LEU A 254 -22.92 -5.65 2.56
CA LEU A 254 -24.35 -5.42 2.30
C LEU A 254 -24.93 -4.33 3.22
N HIS A 255 -24.65 -4.38 4.52
CA HIS A 255 -25.07 -3.36 5.49
C HIS A 255 -24.53 -1.98 5.08
N MET A 256 -23.26 -1.89 4.69
CA MET A 256 -22.70 -0.61 4.23
C MET A 256 -23.36 -0.09 2.95
N MET A 257 -23.90 -0.97 2.11
CA MET A 257 -24.64 -0.57 0.91
C MET A 257 -26.04 -0.03 1.22
N THR A 258 -26.69 -0.53 2.27
CA THR A 258 -28.09 -0.21 2.58
C THR A 258 -28.25 0.80 3.71
N LEU A 259 -27.47 0.65 4.79
CA LEU A 259 -27.61 1.36 6.06
C LEU A 259 -26.42 2.28 6.38
N GLY A 260 -25.38 2.30 5.54
CA GLY A 260 -24.18 3.12 5.74
C GLY A 260 -23.17 2.55 6.74
N SER A 261 -22.26 3.39 7.23
CA SER A 261 -21.09 2.99 8.03
C SER A 261 -21.46 2.34 9.38
N VAL A 262 -20.75 1.28 9.75
CA VAL A 262 -21.04 0.47 10.94
C VAL A 262 -20.47 1.14 12.20
N LYS A 263 -21.31 1.92 12.90
CA LYS A 263 -20.94 2.66 14.12
C LYS A 263 -21.26 1.92 15.43
N SER A 264 -22.07 0.86 15.36
CA SER A 264 -22.44 0.00 16.49
C SER A 264 -21.66 -1.32 16.46
N ASP A 265 -21.54 -1.98 17.61
CA ASP A 265 -20.75 -3.22 17.76
C ASP A 265 -21.50 -4.48 17.31
N ILE A 266 -22.33 -4.38 16.26
CA ILE A 266 -23.20 -5.47 15.75
C ILE A 266 -22.39 -6.74 15.42
N PHE A 267 -21.11 -6.56 15.11
CA PHE A 267 -20.23 -7.61 14.61
C PHE A 267 -19.10 -8.02 15.57
N ASN A 268 -19.08 -7.51 16.81
CA ASN A 268 -18.07 -7.81 17.84
C ASN A 268 -16.64 -7.81 17.28
N TYR A 269 -16.13 -6.63 16.91
CA TYR A 269 -14.77 -6.49 16.38
C TYR A 269 -13.76 -6.28 17.52
N LYS A 270 -12.67 -7.08 17.52
CA LYS A 270 -11.55 -6.93 18.45
C LYS A 270 -10.29 -6.54 17.69
N PHE A 271 -9.67 -5.43 18.09
CA PHE A 271 -8.37 -5.00 17.59
C PHE A 271 -7.26 -5.80 18.27
N GLY A 272 -6.38 -6.41 17.47
CA GLY A 272 -5.30 -7.27 17.97
C GLY A 272 -5.80 -8.55 18.63
N TYR A 273 -4.92 -9.18 19.40
CA TYR A 273 -5.16 -10.46 20.05
C TYR A 273 -4.63 -10.44 21.47
N ASP A 274 -5.47 -10.79 22.43
CA ASP A 274 -5.04 -11.05 23.81
C ASP A 274 -4.25 -12.39 23.88
N ASP A 275 -3.32 -12.46 24.82
CA ASP A 275 -2.17 -13.38 24.92
C ASP A 275 -2.49 -14.90 25.00
N ASP A 276 -3.75 -15.30 24.98
CA ASP A 276 -4.18 -16.68 25.27
C ASP A 276 -4.08 -17.67 24.10
N ILE A 277 -3.64 -17.24 22.92
CA ILE A 277 -3.46 -18.14 21.77
C ILE A 277 -2.06 -17.94 21.21
N LYS A 278 -1.22 -18.98 21.31
CA LYS A 278 0.09 -19.07 20.62
C LYS A 278 -0.08 -18.59 19.18
N GLN A 279 0.33 -17.35 18.91
CA GLN A 279 0.25 -16.78 17.57
C GLN A 279 1.26 -17.53 16.71
N GLU A 280 0.79 -18.45 15.86
CA GLU A 280 1.71 -19.16 14.97
C GLU A 280 2.45 -18.14 14.11
N PRO A 281 3.80 -18.11 14.15
CA PRO A 281 4.55 -17.17 13.35
C PRO A 281 4.27 -17.43 11.87
N LEU A 282 3.92 -16.38 11.10
CA LEU A 282 3.81 -16.44 9.62
C LEU A 282 4.87 -17.38 9.03
N LYS A 283 4.41 -18.42 8.33
CA LYS A 283 5.26 -19.41 7.65
C LYS A 283 6.24 -18.69 6.71
N LYS A 284 7.44 -19.25 6.57
CA LYS A 284 8.47 -18.70 5.66
C LYS A 284 7.90 -18.61 4.24
N ILE A 285 7.87 -17.40 3.69
CA ILE A 285 7.56 -17.18 2.27
C ILE A 285 8.65 -17.88 1.45
N LYS A 286 8.32 -18.96 0.74
CA LYS A 286 9.22 -19.56 -0.26
C LYS A 286 9.50 -18.48 -1.32
N LYS A 287 10.79 -18.21 -1.56
CA LYS A 287 11.27 -17.18 -2.50
C LYS A 287 10.77 -17.45 -3.91
#